data_AF-A0A972AZU2-F1
#
_entry.id   AF-A0A972AZU2-F1
#
_cell.length_a   1.000
_cell.length_b   1.000
_cell.length_c   1.000
_cell.angle_alpha   90.00
_cell.angle_beta   90.00
_cell.angle_gamma   90.00
#
_symmetry.space_group_name_H-M   'P 1'
#
loop_
_entity.id
_entity.type
_entity.pdbx_description
1 polymer ?
#
loop_
_entity_poly.entity_id
_entity_poly.type
_entity_poly.pdbx_seq_one_letter_code
_entity_poly.pdbx_strand_id
1 'polypeptide(L)'
;MKKNLSLILFIIGVLIIGVPQFRIFLNELRTVSNLQSYSEVVEVYPEQDLNFYTETLEQINIEPQSPATQQITEVPVYNDPFIVDVAPVEYEGTNKIFPEGIMGSIYIPKIGEQLPIYNGATTHHLALGAATVAGTSLPVGGQSTHAVISAHRGYAGANYFRNIDLLVPGDKILITILKKTVTYEVTGNQVVEADDSSSLGIEKEQDLLTLLTCHPYMINDKRLLVHAKRVPTSTMAPLYAPGTIQREVIAEEVEIPTYITEEGPVQETEHEIKVISNVRSIVAITFKFNNEAILAPVKRSLVMNRVIVLVSLIAFFLALIMLIRNICHIYRK
;
A
#
# COMPACT_ATOMS: atom_id res chain seq x y z
N MET A 1 -38.34 19.43 27.56
CA MET A 1 -37.34 18.38 27.81
C MET A 1 -37.47 17.16 26.88
N LYS A 2 -38.64 16.48 26.79
CA LYS A 2 -38.80 15.25 25.97
C LYS A 2 -38.38 15.39 24.48
N LYS A 3 -38.65 16.53 23.83
CA LYS A 3 -38.26 16.79 22.42
C LYS A 3 -36.75 16.90 22.21
N ASN A 4 -36.01 17.43 23.19
CA ASN A 4 -34.53 17.50 23.12
C ASN A 4 -33.92 16.13 23.37
N LEU A 5 -34.53 15.32 24.24
CA LEU A 5 -34.05 13.96 24.53
C LEU A 5 -34.05 13.08 23.28
N SER A 6 -35.15 13.08 22.50
CA SER A 6 -35.23 12.32 21.24
C SER A 6 -34.15 12.73 20.24
N LEU A 7 -33.84 14.02 20.19
CA LEU A 7 -32.89 14.55 19.22
C LEU A 7 -31.43 14.35 19.65
N ILE A 8 -31.16 14.39 20.96
CA ILE A 8 -29.86 13.97 21.53
C ILE A 8 -29.62 12.47 21.24
N LEU A 9 -30.61 11.62 21.48
CA LEU A 9 -30.51 10.18 21.17
C LEU A 9 -30.29 9.93 19.67
N PHE A 10 -30.94 10.70 18.81
CA PHE A 10 -30.71 10.64 17.36
C PHE A 10 -29.27 11.02 17.00
N ILE A 11 -28.75 12.13 17.53
CA ILE A 11 -27.36 12.55 17.31
C ILE A 11 -26.38 11.47 17.76
N ILE A 12 -26.60 10.87 18.94
CA ILE A 12 -25.78 9.77 19.44
C ILE A 12 -25.81 8.58 18.47
N GLY A 13 -26.99 8.19 17.98
CA GLY A 13 -27.12 7.12 16.99
C GLY A 13 -26.37 7.41 15.69
N VAL A 14 -26.48 8.64 15.17
CA VAL A 14 -25.73 9.07 13.98
C VAL A 14 -24.22 9.04 14.22
N LEU A 15 -23.75 9.46 15.40
CA LEU A 15 -22.32 9.41 15.73
C LEU A 15 -21.80 7.98 15.88
N ILE A 16 -22.56 7.08 16.50
CA ILE A 16 -22.20 5.66 16.66
C ILE A 16 -21.98 4.99 15.30
N ILE A 17 -22.85 5.28 14.32
CA ILE A 17 -22.75 4.71 12.98
C ILE A 17 -21.74 5.49 12.12
N GLY A 18 -21.72 6.81 12.22
CA GLY A 18 -20.95 7.69 11.34
C GLY A 18 -19.45 7.71 11.65
N VAL A 19 -19.05 7.63 12.93
CA VAL A 19 -17.63 7.69 13.31
C VAL A 19 -16.83 6.52 12.73
N PRO A 20 -17.26 5.24 12.84
CA PRO A 20 -16.55 4.13 12.21
C PRO A 20 -16.43 4.29 10.69
N GLN A 21 -17.51 4.68 10.00
CA GLN A 21 -17.52 4.89 8.55
C GLN A 21 -16.56 6.01 8.13
N PHE A 22 -16.52 7.08 8.92
CA PHE A 22 -15.58 8.18 8.69
C PHE A 22 -14.11 7.74 8.86
N ARG A 23 -13.81 6.89 9.84
CA ARG A 23 -12.46 6.33 10.01
C ARG A 23 -12.05 5.44 8.85
N ILE A 24 -12.95 4.57 8.37
CA ILE A 24 -12.72 3.72 7.18
C ILE A 24 -12.39 4.61 5.98
N PHE A 25 -13.21 5.62 5.74
CA PHE A 25 -13.02 6.58 4.66
C PHE A 25 -11.67 7.30 4.74
N LEU A 26 -11.28 7.79 5.93
CA LEU A 26 -9.96 8.41 6.12
C LEU A 26 -8.80 7.44 5.85
N ASN A 27 -8.95 6.16 6.19
CA ASN A 27 -7.91 5.16 5.93
C ASN A 27 -7.77 4.90 4.42
N GLU A 28 -8.88 4.71 3.72
CA GLU A 28 -8.88 4.56 2.26
C GLU A 28 -8.25 5.78 1.57
N LEU A 29 -8.57 7.00 2.01
CA LEU A 29 -7.96 8.22 1.48
C LEU A 29 -6.44 8.24 1.65
N ARG A 30 -5.92 7.79 2.80
CA ARG A 30 -4.47 7.72 3.05
C ARG A 30 -3.82 6.68 2.15
N THR A 31 -4.37 5.47 2.08
CA THR A 31 -3.86 4.40 1.22
C THR A 31 -3.78 4.85 -0.24
N VAL A 32 -4.85 5.48 -0.72
CA VAL A 32 -4.92 6.01 -2.08
C VAL A 32 -3.92 7.15 -2.29
N SER A 33 -3.81 8.08 -1.34
CA SER A 33 -2.84 9.19 -1.41
C SER A 33 -1.41 8.66 -1.48
N ASN A 34 -1.06 7.66 -0.66
CA ASN A 34 0.28 7.07 -0.64
C ASN A 34 0.62 6.38 -1.96
N LEU A 35 -0.31 5.61 -2.53
CA LEU A 35 -0.15 4.99 -3.85
C LEU A 35 0.04 6.04 -4.94
N GLN A 36 -0.75 7.11 -4.91
CA GLN A 36 -0.63 8.20 -5.86
C GLN A 36 0.71 8.92 -5.75
N SER A 37 1.11 9.31 -4.53
CA SER A 37 2.40 9.97 -4.28
C SER A 37 3.57 9.12 -4.73
N TYR A 38 3.56 7.82 -4.43
CA TYR A 38 4.57 6.88 -4.91
C TYR A 38 4.63 6.86 -6.45
N SER A 39 3.49 6.76 -7.12
CA SER A 39 3.47 6.72 -8.57
C SER A 39 3.89 8.03 -9.24
N GLU A 40 3.55 9.18 -8.65
CA GLU A 40 3.98 10.48 -9.15
C GLU A 40 5.51 10.63 -9.06
N VAL A 41 6.13 10.07 -8.02
CA VAL A 41 7.60 10.05 -7.87
C VAL A 41 8.25 9.10 -8.87
N VAL A 42 7.71 7.89 -9.04
CA VAL A 42 8.23 6.91 -10.01
C VAL A 42 8.12 7.40 -11.45
N GLU A 43 7.04 8.14 -11.78
CA GLU A 43 6.80 8.60 -13.15
C GLU A 43 7.82 9.65 -13.62
N VAL A 44 8.39 10.44 -12.69
CA VAL A 44 9.37 11.47 -13.01
C VAL A 44 10.82 10.96 -13.04
N TYR A 45 11.07 9.69 -12.73
CA TYR A 45 12.41 9.12 -12.81
C TYR A 45 12.88 8.97 -14.27
N PRO A 46 14.13 9.33 -14.58
CA PRO A 46 14.75 8.98 -15.84
C PRO A 46 14.68 7.47 -16.11
N GLU A 47 14.44 7.07 -17.36
CA GLU A 47 14.38 5.65 -17.74
C GLU A 47 15.68 4.90 -17.40
N GLN A 48 16.84 5.58 -17.45
CA GLN A 48 18.11 5.01 -17.04
C GLN A 48 18.14 4.65 -15.55
N ASP A 49 17.63 5.53 -14.69
CA ASP A 49 17.57 5.31 -13.25
C ASP A 49 16.58 4.19 -12.93
N LEU A 50 15.43 4.14 -13.62
CA LEU A 50 14.44 3.06 -13.45
C LEU A 50 15.01 1.69 -13.80
N ASN A 51 15.76 1.59 -14.90
CA ASN A 51 16.43 0.35 -15.28
C ASN A 51 17.49 -0.04 -14.25
N PHE A 52 18.34 0.92 -13.84
CA PHE A 52 19.35 0.70 -12.81
C PHE A 52 18.74 0.20 -11.50
N TYR A 53 17.69 0.85 -10.99
CA TYR A 53 17.01 0.42 -9.76
C TYR A 53 16.32 -0.94 -9.92
N THR A 54 15.68 -1.20 -11.07
CA THR A 54 15.04 -2.49 -11.33
C THR A 54 16.08 -3.62 -11.33
N GLU A 55 17.20 -3.43 -12.04
CA GLU A 55 18.31 -4.38 -12.06
C GLU A 55 18.91 -4.57 -10.67
N THR A 56 19.10 -3.50 -9.89
CA THR A 56 19.60 -3.57 -8.52
C THR A 56 18.70 -4.45 -7.64
N LEU A 57 17.38 -4.28 -7.72
CA LEU A 57 16.43 -5.08 -6.95
C LEU A 57 16.42 -6.55 -7.37
N GLU A 58 16.61 -6.83 -8.66
CA GLU A 58 16.73 -8.20 -9.16
C GLU A 58 18.05 -8.86 -8.73
N GLN A 59 19.15 -8.11 -8.72
CA GLN A 59 20.45 -8.60 -8.22
C GLN A 59 20.40 -8.94 -6.74
N ILE A 60 19.69 -8.15 -5.93
CA ILE A 60 19.50 -8.44 -4.50
C ILE A 60 18.83 -9.80 -4.26
N ASN A 61 17.98 -10.27 -5.17
CA ASN A 61 17.39 -11.62 -5.08
C ASN A 61 18.37 -12.73 -5.48
N ILE A 62 19.37 -12.42 -6.30
CA ILE A 62 20.38 -13.37 -6.81
C ILE A 62 21.55 -13.48 -5.84
N GLU A 63 21.96 -12.37 -5.24
CA GLU A 63 23.04 -12.32 -4.27
C GLU A 63 22.51 -12.78 -2.90
N PRO A 64 23.14 -13.78 -2.24
CA PRO A 64 22.69 -14.22 -0.93
C PRO A 64 22.75 -13.05 0.04
N GLN A 65 21.61 -12.69 0.62
CA GLN A 65 21.48 -11.70 1.69
C GLN A 65 22.53 -12.02 2.76
N SER A 66 23.69 -11.34 2.72
CA SER A 66 24.73 -11.45 3.74
C SER A 66 24.59 -10.24 4.66
N PRO A 67 24.74 -10.45 5.98
CA PRO A 67 26.08 -10.29 6.51
C PRO A 67 26.35 -11.29 7.64
N ALA A 68 27.18 -12.31 7.38
CA ALA A 68 27.47 -13.40 8.32
C ALA A 68 26.24 -14.26 8.69
N THR A 69 26.41 -15.59 8.70
CA THR A 69 25.38 -16.59 9.07
C THR A 69 24.36 -16.81 7.93
N GLN A 70 24.13 -17.97 7.34
CA GLN A 70 24.58 -19.33 7.50
C GLN A 70 24.29 -20.01 6.15
N GLN A 71 25.23 -20.85 5.72
CA GLN A 71 25.04 -22.08 4.95
C GLN A 71 23.61 -22.31 4.45
N ILE A 72 23.45 -22.30 3.11
CA ILE A 72 22.27 -22.71 2.33
C ILE A 72 21.48 -23.79 3.09
N THR A 73 20.53 -23.34 3.90
CA THR A 73 19.53 -24.16 4.56
C THR A 73 18.24 -23.65 3.97
N GLU A 74 17.45 -24.58 3.44
CA GLU A 74 16.32 -24.35 2.53
C GLU A 74 15.17 -23.52 3.14
N VAL A 75 15.31 -23.03 4.38
CA VAL A 75 14.32 -22.23 5.09
C VAL A 75 15.00 -20.99 5.66
N PRO A 76 14.64 -19.77 5.21
CA PRO A 76 15.19 -18.55 5.77
C PRO A 76 14.86 -18.45 7.27
N VAL A 77 15.69 -17.73 8.03
CA VAL A 77 15.37 -17.34 9.41
C VAL A 77 14.14 -16.44 9.37
N TYR A 78 12.97 -17.06 9.42
CA TYR A 78 11.67 -16.41 9.37
C TYR A 78 11.31 -15.93 10.77
N ASN A 79 11.10 -14.62 10.89
CA ASN A 79 10.53 -14.01 12.08
C ASN A 79 9.08 -13.63 11.76
N ASP A 80 8.15 -14.06 12.62
CA ASP A 80 6.74 -13.72 12.46
C ASP A 80 6.54 -12.19 12.55
N PRO A 81 6.03 -11.54 11.49
CA PRO A 81 5.95 -10.09 11.41
C PRO A 81 4.91 -9.46 12.35
N PHE A 82 4.08 -10.28 13.02
CA PHE A 82 3.13 -9.80 14.02
C PHE A 82 3.60 -10.03 15.46
N ILE A 83 4.75 -10.69 15.65
CA ILE A 83 5.37 -10.93 16.96
C ILE A 83 6.64 -10.11 17.11
N VAL A 84 7.46 -10.05 16.06
CA VAL A 84 8.75 -9.36 16.06
C VAL A 84 8.72 -8.27 15.00
N ASP A 85 9.01 -7.03 15.41
CA ASP A 85 9.26 -5.95 14.45
C ASP A 85 10.56 -6.25 13.71
N VAL A 86 10.46 -6.46 12.40
CA VAL A 86 11.62 -6.70 11.56
C VAL A 86 11.96 -5.43 10.80
N ALA A 87 13.19 -4.97 10.94
CA ALA A 87 13.66 -3.75 10.29
C ALA A 87 13.53 -3.86 8.76
N PRO A 88 13.32 -2.72 8.05
CA PRO A 88 13.44 -2.65 6.60
C PRO A 88 14.79 -3.20 6.15
N VAL A 89 14.83 -3.85 4.99
CA VAL A 89 16.11 -4.23 4.41
C VAL A 89 16.74 -2.97 3.82
N GLU A 90 17.84 -2.52 4.41
CA GLU A 90 18.57 -1.34 3.94
C GLU A 90 19.62 -1.74 2.92
N TYR A 91 19.53 -1.11 1.76
CA TYR A 91 20.49 -1.15 0.66
C TYR A 91 21.01 0.26 0.36
N GLU A 92 22.14 0.35 -0.35
CA GLU A 92 22.63 1.63 -0.84
C GLU A 92 21.57 2.30 -1.72
N GLY A 93 21.23 3.55 -1.41
CA GLY A 93 20.19 4.28 -2.13
C GLY A 93 18.74 3.92 -1.77
N THR A 94 18.48 3.14 -0.69
CA THR A 94 17.11 2.76 -0.27
C THR A 94 16.13 3.93 -0.24
N ASN A 95 16.51 5.09 0.29
CA ASN A 95 15.63 6.26 0.35
C ASN A 95 15.34 6.87 -1.02
N LYS A 96 16.23 6.67 -2.00
CA LYS A 96 15.99 7.03 -3.40
C LYS A 96 15.07 6.01 -4.07
N ILE A 97 15.23 4.72 -3.79
CA ILE A 97 14.44 3.65 -4.42
C ILE A 97 13.02 3.61 -3.82
N PHE A 98 12.90 3.80 -2.51
CA PHE A 98 11.69 3.66 -1.70
C PHE A 98 11.41 4.93 -0.88
N PRO A 99 10.97 6.02 -1.54
CA PRO A 99 10.55 7.21 -0.82
C PRO A 99 9.45 6.86 0.18
N GLU A 100 9.59 7.36 1.42
CA GLU A 100 8.67 7.07 2.52
C GLU A 100 8.49 5.57 2.84
N GLY A 101 9.45 4.74 2.42
CA GLY A 101 9.45 3.30 2.66
C GLY A 101 8.54 2.50 1.74
N ILE A 102 7.87 3.12 0.76
CA ILE A 102 7.00 2.43 -0.20
C ILE A 102 7.85 1.82 -1.31
N MET A 103 7.78 0.50 -1.43
CA MET A 103 8.45 -0.28 -2.48
C MET A 103 7.63 -0.41 -3.75
N GLY A 104 6.31 -0.41 -3.62
CA GLY A 104 5.42 -0.66 -4.75
C GLY A 104 3.97 -0.82 -4.30
N SER A 105 3.22 -1.61 -5.05
CA SER A 105 1.83 -1.93 -4.74
C SER A 105 1.48 -3.38 -5.08
N ILE A 106 0.51 -3.91 -4.34
CA ILE A 106 -0.15 -5.17 -4.61
C ILE A 106 -1.59 -4.90 -5.04
N TYR A 107 -2.06 -5.62 -6.06
CA TYR A 107 -3.46 -5.65 -6.46
C TYR A 107 -3.97 -7.09 -6.59
N ILE A 108 -5.13 -7.35 -5.97
CA ILE A 108 -5.79 -8.66 -5.98
C ILE A 108 -7.20 -8.49 -6.58
N PRO A 109 -7.37 -8.69 -7.89
CA PRO A 109 -8.62 -8.39 -8.60
C PRO A 109 -9.85 -9.10 -8.02
N LYS A 110 -9.68 -10.37 -7.60
CA LYS A 110 -10.76 -11.22 -7.07
C LYS A 110 -11.50 -10.57 -5.89
N ILE A 111 -10.77 -9.89 -5.02
CA ILE A 111 -11.30 -9.24 -3.83
C ILE A 111 -11.29 -7.71 -3.93
N GLY A 112 -10.82 -7.16 -5.06
CA GLY A 112 -10.75 -5.72 -5.30
C GLY A 112 -9.81 -4.96 -4.36
N GLU A 113 -8.85 -5.65 -3.75
CA GLU A 113 -7.93 -5.06 -2.77
C GLU A 113 -6.68 -4.51 -3.47
N GLN A 114 -6.33 -3.26 -3.18
CA GLN A 114 -5.09 -2.61 -3.63
C GLN A 114 -4.41 -1.96 -2.43
N LEU A 115 -3.15 -2.31 -2.17
CA LEU A 115 -2.38 -1.78 -1.04
C LEU A 115 -0.99 -1.35 -1.50
N PRO A 116 -0.41 -0.29 -0.91
CA PRO A 116 1.02 -0.07 -0.99
C PRO A 116 1.75 -1.25 -0.31
N ILE A 117 2.92 -1.57 -0.86
CA ILE A 117 3.87 -2.52 -0.26
C ILE A 117 5.00 -1.68 0.32
N TYR A 118 5.19 -1.75 1.63
CA TYR A 118 6.29 -1.14 2.35
C TYR A 118 7.48 -2.08 2.46
N ASN A 119 8.69 -1.53 2.49
CA ASN A 119 9.91 -2.30 2.74
C ASN A 119 10.01 -2.63 4.23
N GLY A 120 9.92 -3.91 4.59
CA GLY A 120 10.00 -4.41 5.95
C GLY A 120 8.69 -4.36 6.73
N ALA A 121 8.31 -5.48 7.33
CA ALA A 121 7.07 -5.64 8.09
C ALA A 121 7.23 -5.17 9.55
N THR A 122 7.40 -3.86 9.73
CA THR A 122 7.30 -3.22 11.04
C THR A 122 5.85 -2.99 11.44
N THR A 123 5.57 -2.86 12.73
CA THR A 123 4.25 -2.44 13.25
C THR A 123 3.76 -1.15 12.59
N HIS A 124 4.67 -0.22 12.31
CA HIS A 124 4.32 1.02 11.60
C HIS A 124 3.88 0.76 10.15
N HIS A 125 4.65 -0.02 9.40
CA HIS A 125 4.35 -0.32 8.00
C HIS A 125 3.07 -1.18 7.84
N LEU A 126 2.88 -2.18 8.69
CA LEU A 126 1.67 -3.02 8.70
C LEU A 126 0.41 -2.23 9.05
N ALA A 127 0.55 -1.11 9.78
CA ALA A 127 -0.55 -0.18 10.05
C ALA A 127 -0.91 0.72 8.86
N LEU A 128 -0.04 0.81 7.84
CA LEU A 128 -0.22 1.65 6.65
C LEU A 128 -0.63 0.84 5.41
N GLY A 129 -0.27 -0.44 5.33
CA GLY A 129 -0.60 -1.30 4.19
C GLY A 129 0.01 -2.70 4.29
N ALA A 130 0.41 -3.22 3.13
CA ALA A 130 1.16 -4.47 3.06
C ALA A 130 2.66 -4.17 3.21
N ALA A 131 3.44 -5.17 3.62
CA ALA A 131 4.89 -5.01 3.80
C ALA A 131 5.64 -6.30 3.45
N THR A 132 6.88 -6.16 3.00
CA THR A 132 7.77 -7.31 2.76
C THR A 132 8.27 -7.91 4.08
N VAL A 133 8.34 -9.24 4.16
CA VAL A 133 8.90 -9.93 5.33
C VAL A 133 10.40 -10.12 5.11
N ALA A 134 11.23 -9.63 6.03
CA ALA A 134 12.68 -9.76 5.88
C ALA A 134 13.12 -11.23 5.98
N GLY A 135 14.27 -11.54 5.37
CA GLY A 135 14.72 -12.91 5.18
C GLY A 135 14.04 -13.63 4.00
N THR A 136 13.08 -13.00 3.32
CA THR A 136 12.45 -13.54 2.10
C THR A 136 12.87 -12.71 0.89
N SER A 137 12.68 -13.25 -0.33
CA SER A 137 13.03 -12.53 -1.55
C SER A 137 12.21 -11.24 -1.71
N LEU A 138 12.77 -10.24 -2.39
CA LEU A 138 12.02 -9.08 -2.81
C LEU A 138 10.97 -9.45 -3.87
N PRO A 139 9.77 -8.84 -3.85
CA PRO A 139 8.68 -9.21 -4.75
C PRO A 139 8.81 -8.66 -6.19
N VAL A 140 10.04 -8.58 -6.70
CA VAL A 140 10.38 -8.27 -8.10
C VAL A 140 10.40 -9.51 -9.01
N GLY A 141 10.27 -10.70 -8.41
CA GLY A 141 10.34 -12.01 -9.07
C GLY A 141 11.78 -12.45 -9.34
N GLY A 142 11.92 -13.50 -10.16
CA GLY A 142 13.21 -14.11 -10.49
C GLY A 142 13.22 -15.61 -10.19
N GLN A 143 14.06 -16.35 -10.90
CA GLN A 143 14.19 -17.79 -10.65
C GLN A 143 14.79 -18.05 -9.27
N SER A 144 14.31 -19.10 -8.61
CA SER A 144 14.72 -19.48 -7.26
C SER A 144 14.49 -18.33 -6.26
N THR A 145 13.30 -17.71 -6.33
CA THR A 145 12.88 -16.67 -5.39
C THR A 145 11.58 -17.05 -4.70
N HIS A 146 11.42 -16.61 -3.46
CA HIS A 146 10.19 -16.73 -2.71
C HIS A 146 9.97 -15.46 -1.90
N ALA A 147 9.10 -14.58 -2.39
CA ALA A 147 8.73 -13.36 -1.68
C ALA A 147 7.56 -13.62 -0.73
N VAL A 148 7.63 -13.04 0.48
CA VAL A 148 6.50 -13.07 1.43
C VAL A 148 6.05 -11.64 1.71
N ILE A 149 4.76 -11.40 1.48
CA ILE A 149 4.12 -10.10 1.75
C ILE A 149 3.13 -10.30 2.88
N SER A 150 3.26 -9.50 3.93
CA SER A 150 2.38 -9.52 5.09
C SER A 150 1.46 -8.30 5.13
N ALA A 151 0.23 -8.48 5.58
CA ALA A 151 -0.65 -7.38 5.98
C ALA A 151 -1.62 -7.87 7.06
N HIS A 152 -2.14 -6.95 7.87
CA HIS A 152 -3.17 -7.31 8.86
C HIS A 152 -4.41 -7.93 8.22
N ARG A 153 -5.07 -8.83 8.96
CA ARG A 153 -6.35 -9.40 8.57
C ARG A 153 -7.48 -8.45 8.93
N GLY A 154 -7.50 -7.30 8.26
CA GLY A 154 -8.33 -6.15 8.61
C GLY A 154 -7.67 -5.27 9.68
N TYR A 155 -7.65 -3.95 9.44
CA TYR A 155 -7.01 -3.00 10.35
C TYR A 155 -7.68 -1.63 10.29
N ALA A 156 -7.99 -1.07 11.47
CA ALA A 156 -8.64 0.23 11.62
C ALA A 156 -9.90 0.45 10.74
N GLY A 157 -10.60 -0.64 10.41
CA GLY A 157 -11.79 -0.65 9.55
C GLY A 157 -11.53 -0.90 8.06
N ALA A 158 -10.28 -0.89 7.59
CA ALA A 158 -9.93 -1.36 6.24
C ALA A 158 -9.83 -2.88 6.16
N ASN A 159 -9.98 -3.42 4.95
CA ASN A 159 -9.93 -4.86 4.70
C ASN A 159 -8.50 -5.40 4.73
N TYR A 160 -7.54 -4.76 4.05
CA TYR A 160 -6.19 -5.30 3.92
C TYR A 160 -6.26 -6.77 3.47
N PHE A 161 -5.59 -7.70 4.14
CA PHE A 161 -5.65 -9.13 3.82
C PHE A 161 -6.82 -9.87 4.49
N ARG A 162 -7.87 -9.16 4.91
CA ARG A 162 -9.06 -9.76 5.56
C ARG A 162 -9.62 -10.95 4.79
N ASN A 163 -9.69 -10.81 3.46
CA ASN A 163 -10.43 -11.69 2.56
C ASN A 163 -9.54 -12.56 1.68
N ILE A 164 -8.23 -12.69 1.98
CA ILE A 164 -7.35 -13.55 1.17
C ILE A 164 -7.71 -15.04 1.30
N ASP A 165 -8.50 -15.42 2.32
CA ASP A 165 -9.10 -16.76 2.46
C ASP A 165 -10.12 -17.09 1.36
N LEU A 166 -10.63 -16.08 0.64
CA LEU A 166 -11.52 -16.29 -0.50
C LEU A 166 -10.78 -16.63 -1.79
N LEU A 167 -9.45 -16.54 -1.79
CA LEU A 167 -8.63 -16.84 -2.96
C LEU A 167 -8.53 -18.35 -3.17
N VAL A 168 -8.74 -18.75 -4.43
CA VAL A 168 -8.67 -20.15 -4.87
C VAL A 168 -7.64 -20.31 -5.99
N PRO A 169 -7.17 -21.54 -6.27
CA PRO A 169 -6.23 -21.76 -7.35
C PRO A 169 -6.72 -21.17 -8.68
N GLY A 170 -5.85 -20.44 -9.37
CA GLY A 170 -6.18 -19.72 -10.61
C GLY A 170 -6.46 -18.22 -10.43
N ASP A 171 -6.78 -17.75 -9.21
CA ASP A 171 -6.92 -16.31 -8.95
C ASP A 171 -5.58 -15.58 -9.11
N LYS A 172 -5.62 -14.31 -9.53
CA LYS A 172 -4.41 -13.53 -9.85
C LYS A 172 -4.03 -12.58 -8.72
N ILE A 173 -2.73 -12.38 -8.57
CA ILE A 173 -2.12 -11.36 -7.71
C ILE A 173 -1.12 -10.59 -8.58
N LEU A 174 -1.23 -9.27 -8.59
CA LEU A 174 -0.34 -8.40 -9.36
C LEU A 174 0.50 -7.60 -8.40
N ILE A 175 1.81 -7.59 -8.64
CA ILE A 175 2.77 -6.77 -7.90
C ILE A 175 3.36 -5.76 -8.88
N THR A 176 3.30 -4.49 -8.53
CA THR A 176 3.90 -3.40 -9.30
C THR A 176 4.97 -2.73 -8.45
N ILE A 177 6.22 -2.76 -8.91
CA ILE A 177 7.38 -2.11 -8.29
C ILE A 177 8.03 -1.26 -9.36
N LEU A 178 8.24 0.03 -9.07
CA LEU A 178 8.63 1.02 -10.08
C LEU A 178 7.64 0.96 -11.27
N LYS A 179 8.13 0.85 -12.51
CA LYS A 179 7.30 0.67 -13.72
C LYS A 179 7.07 -0.79 -14.11
N LYS A 180 7.56 -1.76 -13.33
CA LYS A 180 7.49 -3.19 -13.66
C LYS A 180 6.33 -3.85 -12.92
N THR A 181 5.49 -4.57 -13.67
CA THR A 181 4.41 -5.38 -13.10
C THR A 181 4.64 -6.86 -13.35
N VAL A 182 4.60 -7.64 -12.28
CA VAL A 182 4.67 -9.10 -12.32
C VAL A 182 3.35 -9.70 -11.84
N THR A 183 2.95 -10.83 -12.46
CA THR A 183 1.69 -11.51 -12.13
C THR A 183 1.96 -12.88 -11.54
N TYR A 184 1.31 -13.17 -10.43
CA TYR A 184 1.28 -14.49 -9.80
C TYR A 184 -0.13 -15.07 -9.90
N GLU A 185 -0.20 -16.40 -9.95
CA GLU A 185 -1.43 -17.17 -9.88
C GLU A 185 -1.43 -17.99 -8.59
N VAL A 186 -2.51 -17.87 -7.82
CA VAL A 186 -2.72 -18.62 -6.59
C VAL A 186 -2.68 -20.11 -6.89
N THR A 187 -1.95 -20.87 -6.07
CA THR A 187 -1.82 -22.33 -6.15
C THR A 187 -2.55 -23.03 -5.01
N GLY A 188 -2.75 -22.34 -3.88
CA GLY A 188 -3.46 -22.87 -2.73
C GLY A 188 -3.33 -21.98 -1.49
N ASN A 189 -3.92 -22.42 -0.40
CA ASN A 189 -3.79 -21.77 0.90
C ASN A 189 -3.63 -22.81 2.01
N GLN A 190 -3.10 -22.37 3.15
CA GLN A 190 -2.98 -23.18 4.35
C GLN A 190 -2.99 -22.33 5.61
N VAL A 191 -3.34 -22.96 6.74
CA VAL A 191 -3.30 -22.34 8.06
C VAL A 191 -2.22 -23.04 8.89
N VAL A 192 -1.26 -22.27 9.39
CA VAL A 192 -0.08 -22.75 10.11
C VAL A 192 0.07 -22.06 11.47
N GLU A 193 0.91 -22.62 12.34
CA GLU A 193 1.30 -21.95 13.59
C GLU A 193 2.20 -20.73 13.30
N ALA A 194 2.30 -19.79 14.24
CA ALA A 194 3.02 -18.54 14.03
C ALA A 194 4.53 -18.72 13.77
N ASP A 195 5.12 -19.78 14.32
CA ASP A 195 6.53 -20.15 14.17
C ASP A 195 6.80 -21.15 13.03
N ASP A 196 5.75 -21.60 12.32
CA ASP A 196 5.88 -22.53 11.21
C ASP A 196 6.15 -21.79 9.90
N SER A 197 7.40 -21.87 9.46
CA SER A 197 7.89 -21.32 8.19
C SER A 197 8.21 -22.38 7.15
N SER A 198 7.82 -23.64 7.38
CA SER A 198 8.26 -24.80 6.58
C SER A 198 7.94 -24.67 5.09
N SER A 199 6.87 -23.97 4.74
CA SER A 199 6.44 -23.73 3.35
C SER A 199 6.96 -22.42 2.74
N LEU A 200 7.74 -21.62 3.48
CA LEU A 200 8.23 -20.32 3.04
C LEU A 200 9.65 -20.39 2.45
N GLY A 201 10.19 -21.60 2.32
CA GLY A 201 11.49 -21.86 1.72
C GLY A 201 11.54 -21.54 0.22
N ILE A 202 12.74 -21.29 -0.29
CA ILE A 202 12.98 -21.09 -1.72
C ILE A 202 12.99 -22.45 -2.41
N GLU A 203 12.24 -22.59 -3.51
CA GLU A 203 12.28 -23.76 -4.37
C GLU A 203 13.12 -23.46 -5.62
N LYS A 204 14.05 -24.37 -5.95
CA LYS A 204 14.93 -24.23 -7.11
C LYS A 204 14.10 -24.06 -8.40
N GLU A 205 14.50 -23.09 -9.22
CA GLU A 205 13.89 -22.75 -10.51
C GLU A 205 12.43 -22.24 -10.42
N GLN A 206 11.89 -22.05 -9.22
CA GLN A 206 10.56 -21.47 -9.02
C GLN A 206 10.63 -19.96 -8.72
N ASP A 207 9.58 -19.24 -9.08
CA ASP A 207 9.36 -17.83 -8.72
C ASP A 207 8.04 -17.79 -7.95
N LEU A 208 8.15 -17.69 -6.62
CA LEU A 208 7.06 -17.91 -5.67
C LEU A 208 6.70 -16.63 -4.90
N LEU A 209 5.42 -16.52 -4.56
CA LEU A 209 4.87 -15.47 -3.71
C LEU A 209 3.96 -16.10 -2.66
N THR A 210 4.11 -15.68 -1.41
CA THR A 210 3.15 -15.99 -0.35
C THR A 210 2.56 -14.72 0.26
N LEU A 211 1.24 -14.65 0.33
CA LEU A 211 0.54 -13.65 1.15
C LEU A 211 0.34 -14.20 2.56
N LEU A 212 0.69 -13.40 3.56
CA LEU A 212 0.68 -13.80 4.95
C LEU A 212 -0.22 -12.88 5.78
N THR A 213 -1.09 -13.47 6.59
CA THR A 213 -1.92 -12.71 7.53
C THR A 213 -2.29 -13.52 8.78
N CYS A 214 -2.77 -12.85 9.83
CA CYS A 214 -3.25 -13.52 11.05
C CYS A 214 -4.54 -14.32 10.81
N HIS A 215 -4.71 -15.43 11.51
CA HIS A 215 -5.89 -16.28 11.43
C HIS A 215 -6.22 -16.92 12.79
N PRO A 216 -7.48 -17.26 13.12
CA PRO A 216 -8.72 -16.78 12.51
C PRO A 216 -8.93 -15.27 12.71
N TYR A 217 -9.87 -14.70 11.96
CA TYR A 217 -10.19 -13.26 12.04
C TYR A 217 -10.57 -12.87 13.47
N MET A 218 -9.98 -11.78 13.97
CA MET A 218 -10.12 -11.25 15.34
C MET A 218 -9.52 -12.10 16.48
N ILE A 219 -8.94 -13.26 16.17
CA ILE A 219 -8.29 -14.13 17.16
C ILE A 219 -6.77 -14.06 17.02
N ASN A 220 -6.27 -14.20 15.78
CA ASN A 220 -4.86 -14.02 15.41
C ASN A 220 -3.86 -15.05 15.99
N ASP A 221 -4.34 -16.20 16.47
CA ASP A 221 -3.49 -17.27 17.05
C ASP A 221 -2.58 -17.97 16.03
N LYS A 222 -3.02 -18.03 14.77
CA LYS A 222 -2.39 -18.75 13.66
C LYS A 222 -2.06 -17.81 12.50
N ARG A 223 -1.45 -18.34 11.45
CA ARG A 223 -1.21 -17.62 10.18
C ARG A 223 -1.95 -18.30 9.04
N LEU A 224 -2.57 -17.49 8.19
CA LEU A 224 -3.08 -17.89 6.90
C LEU A 224 -2.05 -17.53 5.86
N LEU A 225 -1.59 -18.52 5.11
CA LEU A 225 -0.68 -18.40 3.99
C LEU A 225 -1.46 -18.67 2.70
N VAL A 226 -1.35 -17.77 1.73
CA VAL A 226 -1.85 -17.99 0.37
C VAL A 226 -0.66 -18.03 -0.56
N HIS A 227 -0.40 -19.20 -1.15
CA HIS A 227 0.71 -19.43 -2.05
C HIS A 227 0.31 -19.14 -3.48
N ALA A 228 1.26 -18.58 -4.22
CA ALA A 228 1.11 -18.26 -5.62
C ALA A 228 2.44 -18.46 -6.36
N LYS A 229 2.35 -18.76 -7.65
CA LYS A 229 3.51 -18.93 -8.52
C LYS A 229 3.46 -17.95 -9.67
N ARG A 230 4.63 -17.54 -10.16
CA ARG A 230 4.76 -16.63 -11.29
C ARG A 230 4.07 -17.20 -12.52
N VAL A 231 3.37 -16.33 -13.23
CA VAL A 231 2.81 -16.59 -14.56
C VAL A 231 3.18 -15.45 -15.52
N PRO A 232 3.12 -15.66 -16.84
CA PRO A 232 3.30 -14.57 -17.79
C PRO A 232 2.36 -13.41 -17.47
N THR A 233 2.90 -12.21 -17.34
CA THR A 233 2.10 -11.00 -17.15
C THR A 233 1.31 -10.76 -18.44
N SER A 234 -0.02 -10.81 -18.36
CA SER A 234 -0.87 -10.48 -19.51
C SER A 234 -0.80 -8.99 -19.81
N THR A 235 -0.73 -8.61 -21.09
CA THR A 235 -0.82 -7.21 -21.56
C THR A 235 -2.14 -6.53 -21.18
N MET A 236 -3.15 -7.31 -20.74
CA MET A 236 -4.45 -6.84 -20.24
C MET A 236 -4.56 -6.79 -18.71
N ALA A 237 -3.51 -7.13 -17.96
CA ALA A 237 -3.41 -6.67 -16.58
C ALA A 237 -3.72 -5.17 -16.60
N PRO A 238 -4.54 -4.61 -15.69
CA PRO A 238 -4.85 -3.19 -15.73
C PRO A 238 -3.52 -2.46 -15.61
N LEU A 239 -2.99 -2.07 -16.77
CA LEU A 239 -1.82 -1.25 -16.88
C LEU A 239 -2.21 0.00 -16.12
N TYR A 240 -1.36 0.35 -15.17
CA TYR A 240 -1.25 1.70 -14.73
C TYR A 240 -1.07 2.53 -16.01
N ALA A 241 -2.17 3.06 -16.53
CA ALA A 241 -2.11 3.97 -17.65
C ALA A 241 -1.63 5.29 -17.03
N PRO A 242 -0.48 5.83 -17.46
CA PRO A 242 -0.07 7.15 -17.00
C PRO A 242 -1.11 8.12 -17.54
N GLY A 243 -1.94 8.64 -16.64
CA GLY A 243 -2.92 9.65 -16.99
C GLY A 243 -2.18 10.82 -17.64
N THR A 244 -2.53 11.14 -18.88
CA THR A 244 -2.04 12.33 -19.58
C THR A 244 -2.44 13.57 -18.79
N ILE A 245 -1.57 14.04 -17.89
CA ILE A 245 -1.72 15.36 -17.32
C ILE A 245 -1.29 16.33 -18.42
N GLN A 246 -2.26 16.89 -19.16
CA GLN A 246 -2.03 18.18 -19.83
C GLN A 246 -1.82 19.22 -18.72
N ARG A 247 -0.56 19.38 -18.30
CA ARG A 247 -0.13 20.57 -17.59
C ARG A 247 0.42 21.49 -18.65
N GLU A 248 -0.24 22.62 -18.84
CA GLU A 248 0.32 23.76 -19.57
C GLU A 248 1.65 24.10 -18.88
N VAL A 249 2.74 23.76 -19.54
CA VAL A 249 4.10 24.08 -19.11
C VAL A 249 4.22 25.59 -19.24
N ILE A 250 4.07 26.31 -18.12
CA ILE A 250 4.61 27.66 -18.03
C ILE A 250 6.12 27.46 -17.96
N ALA A 251 6.77 27.57 -19.11
CA ALA A 251 8.21 27.54 -19.24
C ALA A 251 8.78 28.73 -18.47
N GLU A 252 9.48 28.45 -17.38
CA GLU A 252 10.55 29.33 -16.93
C GLU A 252 11.82 28.74 -17.51
N GLU A 253 12.37 29.46 -18.49
CA GLU A 253 13.51 29.08 -19.31
C GLU A 253 14.76 29.03 -18.42
N VAL A 254 15.20 27.81 -18.07
CA VAL A 254 16.51 27.60 -17.44
C VAL A 254 17.47 27.22 -18.56
N GLU A 255 18.35 28.17 -18.91
CA GLU A 255 19.41 28.00 -19.91
C GLU A 255 20.30 26.80 -19.55
N ILE A 256 20.50 25.91 -20.53
CA ILE A 256 21.37 24.74 -20.43
C ILE A 256 22.78 25.16 -20.90
N PRO A 257 23.84 25.13 -20.07
CA PRO A 257 25.19 25.30 -20.56
C PRO A 257 25.68 24.00 -21.23
N THR A 258 26.14 24.15 -22.46
CA THR A 258 26.80 23.14 -23.29
C THR A 258 28.05 22.58 -22.60
N TYR A 259 28.12 21.25 -22.42
CA TYR A 259 29.33 20.56 -21.97
C TYR A 259 30.40 20.56 -23.08
N ILE A 260 31.58 21.08 -22.75
CA ILE A 260 32.83 20.76 -23.42
C ILE A 260 33.57 19.75 -22.52
N THR A 261 33.99 18.65 -23.14
CA THR A 261 34.90 17.63 -22.62
C THR A 261 36.20 18.23 -22.09
N GLU A 262 36.68 17.82 -20.91
CA GLU A 262 38.06 17.42 -20.60
C GLU A 262 38.16 16.83 -19.18
N GLU A 263 39.14 15.95 -18.98
CA GLU A 263 39.33 15.03 -17.86
C GLU A 263 39.66 15.72 -16.51
N GLY A 264 39.06 15.23 -15.40
CA GLY A 264 39.35 15.69 -14.02
C GLY A 264 38.36 15.10 -12.99
N PRO A 265 38.74 14.98 -11.69
CA PRO A 265 38.16 14.00 -10.76
C PRO A 265 36.71 14.31 -10.37
N VAL A 266 35.92 13.24 -10.23
CA VAL A 266 34.49 13.27 -9.88
C VAL A 266 34.28 13.97 -8.54
N GLN A 267 33.70 15.17 -8.57
CA GLN A 267 33.07 15.79 -7.41
C GLN A 267 31.61 15.30 -7.34
N GLU A 268 31.26 14.65 -6.23
CA GLU A 268 29.87 14.36 -5.86
C GLU A 268 29.07 15.66 -5.78
N THR A 269 28.15 15.86 -6.72
CA THR A 269 27.12 16.88 -6.60
C THR A 269 25.86 16.23 -6.03
N GLU A 270 25.59 16.49 -4.74
CA GLU A 270 24.30 16.21 -4.09
C GLU A 270 23.17 16.92 -4.84
N HIS A 271 22.38 16.17 -5.61
CA HIS A 271 21.07 16.64 -6.04
C HIS A 271 20.09 16.47 -4.88
N GLU A 272 19.93 17.52 -4.08
CA GLU A 272 18.86 17.64 -3.08
C GLU A 272 17.50 17.66 -3.80
N ILE A 273 16.85 16.51 -3.91
CA ILE A 273 15.45 16.43 -4.34
C ILE A 273 14.62 17.02 -3.21
N LYS A 274 14.29 18.30 -3.34
CA LYS A 274 13.40 19.01 -2.43
C LYS A 274 12.01 18.38 -2.53
N VAL A 275 11.73 17.40 -1.66
CA VAL A 275 10.39 16.84 -1.48
C VAL A 275 9.47 17.99 -1.09
N ILE A 276 8.57 18.36 -2.00
CA ILE A 276 7.59 19.41 -1.78
C ILE A 276 6.61 18.88 -0.73
N SER A 277 6.88 19.17 0.54
CA SER A 277 5.97 18.95 1.65
C SER A 277 4.78 19.90 1.52
N ASN A 278 3.79 19.49 0.73
CA ASN A 278 2.54 20.21 0.64
C ASN A 278 1.48 19.46 1.44
N VAL A 279 1.34 19.89 2.70
CA VAL A 279 0.09 19.86 3.46
C VAL A 279 -0.94 20.72 2.70
N ARG A 280 -1.39 20.24 1.53
CA ARG A 280 -2.49 20.85 0.79
C ARG A 280 -3.74 20.04 1.06
N SER A 281 -4.33 20.39 2.21
CA SER A 281 -5.74 20.30 2.56
C SER A 281 -6.44 18.98 2.22
N ILE A 282 -6.81 18.23 3.25
CA ILE A 282 -7.71 17.05 3.18
C ILE A 282 -8.98 17.31 2.33
N VAL A 283 -9.37 18.58 2.17
CA VAL A 283 -10.47 19.06 1.33
C VAL A 283 -10.18 19.03 -0.19
N ALA A 284 -8.93 19.29 -0.61
CA ALA A 284 -8.53 19.21 -2.01
C ALA A 284 -8.41 17.75 -2.48
N ILE A 285 -7.92 16.88 -1.59
CA ILE A 285 -7.85 15.43 -1.79
C ILE A 285 -9.26 14.85 -1.99
N THR A 286 -10.27 15.36 -1.26
CA THR A 286 -11.65 14.85 -1.37
C THR A 286 -12.35 15.16 -2.71
N PHE A 287 -11.84 16.09 -3.53
CA PHE A 287 -12.53 16.52 -4.76
C PHE A 287 -11.78 16.24 -6.07
N LYS A 288 -10.51 15.82 -6.05
CA LYS A 288 -9.69 15.69 -7.27
C LYS A 288 -9.05 14.31 -7.45
N PHE A 289 -9.81 13.22 -7.25
CA PHE A 289 -9.36 11.86 -7.62
C PHE A 289 -9.68 11.58 -9.09
N ASN A 290 -8.91 12.15 -10.00
CA ASN A 290 -9.00 11.84 -11.43
C ASN A 290 -7.78 11.06 -11.96
N ASN A 291 -7.09 10.35 -11.06
CA ASN A 291 -5.88 9.63 -11.43
C ASN A 291 -6.19 8.18 -11.86
N GLU A 292 -5.64 7.75 -12.99
CA GLU A 292 -5.71 6.39 -13.52
C GLU A 292 -4.96 5.38 -12.64
N ALA A 293 -4.12 5.90 -11.75
CA ALA A 293 -3.44 5.23 -10.66
C ALA A 293 -4.27 4.26 -9.80
N ILE A 294 -5.53 4.61 -9.60
CA ILE A 294 -6.42 3.92 -8.68
C ILE A 294 -7.38 3.07 -9.50
N LEU A 295 -7.39 1.77 -9.21
CA LEU A 295 -8.18 0.82 -9.98
C LEU A 295 -9.68 1.04 -9.73
N ALA A 296 -10.49 0.80 -10.78
CA ALA A 296 -11.93 1.07 -10.77
C ALA A 296 -12.70 0.47 -9.58
N PRO A 297 -12.39 -0.76 -9.09
CA PRO A 297 -13.04 -1.31 -7.90
C PRO A 297 -12.79 -0.47 -6.64
N VAL A 298 -11.56 0.04 -6.47
CA VAL A 298 -11.17 0.90 -5.35
C VAL A 298 -11.88 2.25 -5.43
N LYS A 299 -11.97 2.84 -6.63
CA LYS A 299 -12.74 4.07 -6.87
C LYS A 299 -14.21 3.92 -6.44
N ARG A 300 -14.82 2.77 -6.73
CA ARG A 300 -16.22 2.49 -6.36
C ARG A 300 -16.42 2.41 -4.85
N SER A 301 -15.52 1.74 -4.12
CA SER A 301 -15.54 1.70 -2.64
C SER A 301 -15.48 3.11 -2.05
N LEU A 302 -14.53 3.91 -2.54
CA LEU A 302 -14.28 5.26 -2.06
C LEU A 302 -15.50 6.18 -2.25
N VAL A 303 -16.17 6.09 -3.41
CA VAL A 303 -17.39 6.86 -3.69
C VAL A 303 -18.52 6.47 -2.74
N MET A 304 -18.72 5.17 -2.49
CA MET A 304 -19.77 4.69 -1.60
C MET A 304 -19.55 5.16 -0.15
N ASN A 305 -18.34 5.00 0.38
CA ASN A 305 -18.00 5.44 1.73
C ASN A 305 -18.11 6.96 1.86
N ARG A 306 -17.73 7.72 0.82
CA ARG A 306 -17.93 9.17 0.75
C ARG A 306 -19.40 9.57 0.86
N VAL A 307 -20.30 8.88 0.15
CA VAL A 307 -21.75 9.16 0.21
C VAL A 307 -22.30 8.89 1.62
N ILE A 308 -21.90 7.78 2.24
CA ILE A 308 -22.34 7.43 3.61
C ILE A 308 -21.88 8.48 4.63
N VAL A 309 -20.62 8.91 4.54
CA VAL A 309 -20.06 9.97 5.39
C VAL A 309 -20.81 11.29 5.19
N LEU A 310 -21.05 11.68 3.94
CA LEU A 310 -21.77 12.92 3.62
C LEU A 310 -23.19 12.92 4.17
N VAL A 311 -23.94 11.84 3.98
CA VAL A 311 -25.30 11.68 4.49
C VAL A 311 -25.31 11.73 6.02
N SER A 312 -24.34 11.09 6.68
CA SER A 312 -24.21 11.09 8.14
C SER A 312 -23.91 12.49 8.69
N LEU A 313 -23.03 13.25 8.02
CA LEU A 313 -22.75 14.64 8.37
C LEU A 313 -23.97 15.55 8.21
N ILE A 314 -24.69 15.44 7.08
CA ILE A 314 -25.91 16.21 6.84
C ILE A 314 -26.95 15.92 7.93
N ALA A 315 -27.19 14.65 8.25
CA ALA A 315 -28.13 14.26 9.31
C ALA A 315 -27.73 14.83 10.68
N PHE A 316 -26.43 14.78 11.02
CA PHE A 316 -25.90 15.37 12.24
C PHE A 316 -26.11 16.88 12.30
N PHE A 317 -25.76 17.63 11.25
CA PHE A 317 -25.91 19.09 11.23
C PHE A 317 -27.38 19.52 11.27
N LEU A 318 -28.27 18.84 10.54
CA LEU A 318 -29.71 19.13 10.61
C LEU A 318 -30.26 18.91 12.02
N ALA A 319 -29.90 17.81 12.67
CA ALA A 319 -30.30 17.55 14.04
C ALA A 319 -29.73 18.61 14.99
N LEU A 320 -28.44 18.95 14.87
CA LEU A 320 -27.80 19.96 15.70
C LEU A 320 -28.46 21.34 15.56
N ILE A 321 -28.78 21.77 14.33
CA ILE A 321 -29.51 23.02 14.06
C ILE A 321 -30.88 22.99 14.74
N MET A 322 -31.61 21.88 14.64
CA MET A 322 -32.90 21.72 15.32
C MET A 322 -32.76 21.75 16.85
N LEU A 323 -31.69 21.18 17.41
CA LEU A 323 -31.39 21.23 18.84
C LEU A 323 -31.18 22.66 19.31
N ILE A 324 -30.30 23.39 18.63
CA ILE A 324 -29.95 24.78 18.94
C ILE A 324 -31.21 25.63 18.87
N ARG A 325 -32.01 25.49 17.80
CA ARG A 325 -33.28 26.21 17.65
C ARG A 325 -34.24 25.93 18.81
N ASN A 326 -34.36 24.68 19.25
CA ASN A 326 -35.26 24.32 20.35
C ASN A 326 -34.76 24.86 21.71
N ILE A 327 -33.45 24.85 21.94
CA ILE A 327 -32.84 25.43 23.14
C ILE A 327 -33.03 26.95 23.16
N CYS A 328 -32.71 27.65 22.06
CA CYS A 328 -32.91 29.10 21.96
C CYS A 328 -34.39 29.50 22.16
N HIS A 329 -35.34 28.69 21.69
CA HIS A 329 -36.76 28.94 21.92
C HIS A 329 -37.17 28.76 23.40
N ILE A 330 -36.54 27.82 24.12
CA ILE A 330 -36.78 27.64 25.57
C ILE A 330 -36.26 28.86 26.35
N TYR A 331 -35.08 29.39 26.01
CA TYR A 331 -34.49 30.54 26.70
C TYR A 331 -35.13 31.90 26.37
N ARG A 332 -35.99 31.98 25.35
CA ARG A 332 -36.75 33.19 25.00
C ARG A 332 -38.12 33.28 25.70
N LYS A 333 -38.53 32.25 26.43
CA LYS A 333 -39.75 32.21 27.25
C LYS A 333 -39.39 32.28 28.72
#